data_AF-V5U4V1-F1
#
_entry.id   AF-V5U4V1-F1
#
_cell.length_a   1.000
_cell.length_b   1.000
_cell.length_c   1.000
_cell.angle_alpha   90.00
_cell.angle_beta   90.00
_cell.angle_gamma   90.00
#
_symmetry.space_group_name_H-M   'P 1'
#
loop_
_entity.id
_entity.type
_entity.pdbx_description
1 polymer ?
#
loop_
_entity_poly.entity_id
_entity_poly.type
_entity_poly.pdbx_seq_one_letter_code
_entity_poly.pdbx_strand_id
1 'polypeptide(L)'
;MEGWKKVTRAVHEKEGIIFAQLWHVGRVSHNSLQPGNASPVAPSAIPAGENVKVFIETGPGEGALATASCPRALEKEEISEIVRMYAGAAQNALDAGFDGVEIHCANGYLVNQFMSSHSNKREDEYGGSLHNRLRFLREVTQAVADVVGKDRVGVRFAPLFQTTDEVRVYLGLVEDDPHETYTEAVKILEEIGIAYISLAEADWDDAPELPEAFRAEVRKLFSGVIMYAGRYTQEKAERIIGAGWGDIIGFGRPFIANPDLPQRLYHEWPLNPVDPTTMYGGTAKGYTDYPAFG
;
A
#
# COMPACT_ATOMS: atom_id res chain seq x y z
N MET A 1 -7.06 5.41 -18.44
CA MET A 1 -8.17 6.29 -18.04
C MET A 1 -9.54 5.74 -18.45
N GLU A 2 -9.85 5.54 -19.74
CA GLU A 2 -11.18 5.06 -20.18
C GLU A 2 -11.61 3.69 -19.61
N GLY A 3 -10.66 2.78 -19.38
CA GLY A 3 -10.95 1.53 -18.67
C GLY A 3 -11.44 1.76 -17.23
N TRP A 4 -10.77 2.65 -16.50
CA TRP A 4 -11.12 2.98 -15.11
C TRP A 4 -12.49 3.67 -14.99
N LYS A 5 -12.86 4.53 -15.94
CA LYS A 5 -14.20 5.15 -15.98
C LYS A 5 -15.35 4.13 -15.99
N LYS A 6 -15.14 2.96 -16.60
CA LYS A 6 -16.14 1.88 -16.59
C LYS A 6 -16.28 1.29 -15.19
N VAL A 7 -15.17 1.12 -14.48
CA VAL A 7 -15.13 0.55 -13.13
C VAL A 7 -15.75 1.51 -12.12
N THR A 8 -15.29 2.76 -12.08
CA THR A 8 -15.80 3.79 -11.15
C THR A 8 -17.30 4.01 -11.33
N ARG A 9 -17.76 4.12 -12.59
CA ARG A 9 -19.20 4.21 -12.89
C ARG A 9 -19.98 3.00 -12.36
N ALA A 10 -19.49 1.78 -12.58
CA ALA A 10 -20.17 0.57 -12.11
C ALA A 10 -20.24 0.51 -10.58
N VAL A 11 -19.20 0.99 -9.87
CA VAL A 11 -19.21 1.10 -8.41
C VAL A 11 -20.20 2.17 -7.94
N HIS A 12 -20.22 3.33 -8.59
CA HIS A 12 -21.14 4.43 -8.27
C HIS A 12 -22.61 4.09 -8.57
N GLU A 13 -22.89 3.30 -9.62
CA GLU A 13 -24.22 2.74 -9.90
C GLU A 13 -24.73 1.82 -8.78
N LYS A 14 -23.83 1.35 -7.91
CA LYS A 14 -24.12 0.58 -6.70
C LYS A 14 -23.91 1.39 -5.41
N GLU A 15 -23.82 2.72 -5.53
CA GLU A 15 -23.65 3.66 -4.41
C GLU A 15 -22.36 3.42 -3.59
N GLY A 16 -21.37 2.72 -4.17
CA GLY A 16 -20.08 2.49 -3.54
C GLY A 16 -19.15 3.70 -3.68
N ILE A 17 -18.15 3.77 -2.80
CA ILE A 17 -17.05 4.75 -2.85
C ILE A 17 -15.77 4.00 -3.23
N ILE A 18 -14.97 4.56 -4.14
CA ILE A 18 -13.74 3.93 -4.61
C ILE A 18 -12.59 4.93 -4.71
N PHE A 19 -11.45 4.54 -4.12
CA PHE A 19 -10.20 5.29 -4.16
C PHE A 19 -9.19 4.56 -5.05
N ALA A 20 -8.40 5.31 -5.82
CA ALA A 20 -7.32 4.75 -6.64
C ALA A 20 -6.04 4.67 -5.81
N GLN A 21 -5.47 3.48 -5.66
CA GLN A 21 -4.15 3.34 -5.04
C GLN A 21 -3.05 3.68 -6.07
N LEU A 22 -2.31 4.77 -5.82
CA LEU A 22 -1.18 5.21 -6.63
C LEU A 22 0.08 4.44 -6.25
N TRP A 23 0.71 3.79 -7.21
CA TRP A 23 1.73 2.79 -6.94
C TRP A 23 2.99 2.96 -7.79
N HIS A 24 4.15 3.00 -7.13
CA HIS A 24 5.45 2.93 -7.77
C HIS A 24 6.32 1.87 -7.06
N VAL A 25 6.67 0.79 -7.75
CA VAL A 25 7.29 -0.39 -7.12
C VAL A 25 8.77 -0.19 -6.74
N GLY A 26 9.46 0.76 -7.36
CA GLY A 26 10.87 1.03 -7.09
C GLY A 26 11.73 -0.19 -7.41
N ARG A 27 12.60 -0.61 -6.47
CA ARG A 27 13.47 -1.79 -6.65
C ARG A 27 12.77 -3.15 -6.73
N VAL A 28 11.48 -3.23 -6.39
CA VAL A 28 10.70 -4.48 -6.43
C VAL A 28 10.16 -4.68 -7.84
N SER A 29 11.07 -4.80 -8.80
CA SER A 29 10.75 -4.92 -10.23
C SER A 29 11.82 -5.76 -10.94
N HIS A 30 11.62 -6.02 -12.23
CA HIS A 30 12.55 -6.73 -13.09
C HIS A 30 12.80 -5.92 -14.36
N ASN A 31 14.00 -6.00 -14.94
CA ASN A 31 14.34 -5.30 -16.19
C ASN A 31 13.31 -5.56 -17.29
N SER A 32 12.82 -6.79 -17.46
CA SER A 32 11.82 -7.12 -18.50
C SER A 32 10.48 -6.40 -18.34
N LEU A 33 10.19 -5.83 -17.17
CA LEU A 33 8.98 -5.05 -16.90
C LEU A 33 9.20 -3.55 -17.11
N GLN A 34 10.44 -3.13 -17.34
CA GLN A 34 10.78 -1.72 -17.50
C GLN A 34 10.79 -1.32 -18.98
N PRO A 35 10.41 -0.07 -19.30
CA PRO A 35 10.57 0.46 -20.65
C PRO A 35 12.01 0.28 -21.16
N GLY A 36 12.15 -0.32 -22.35
CA GLY A 36 13.47 -0.56 -22.95
C GLY A 36 14.37 -1.53 -22.17
N ASN A 37 13.81 -2.38 -21.31
CA ASN A 37 14.56 -3.28 -20.43
C ASN A 37 15.54 -2.57 -19.47
N ALA A 38 15.27 -1.30 -19.16
CA ALA A 38 16.09 -0.52 -18.25
C ALA A 38 16.13 -1.12 -16.83
N SER A 39 17.15 -0.75 -16.04
CA SER A 39 17.18 -1.12 -14.63
C SER A 39 16.03 -0.43 -13.89
N PRO A 40 15.36 -1.12 -12.93
CA PRO A 40 14.47 -0.47 -11.98
C PRO A 40 15.16 0.67 -11.24
N VAL A 41 14.37 1.56 -10.64
CA VAL A 41 14.88 2.74 -9.90
C VAL A 41 14.60 2.64 -8.41
N ALA A 42 15.44 3.25 -7.59
CA ALA A 42 15.36 3.24 -6.14
C ALA A 42 16.09 4.45 -5.54
N PRO A 43 15.94 4.76 -4.24
CA PRO A 43 16.79 5.76 -3.58
C PRO A 43 18.28 5.43 -3.65
N SER A 44 18.65 4.14 -3.66
CA SER A 44 20.03 3.66 -3.74
C SER A 44 20.12 2.38 -4.57
N ALA A 45 21.30 2.13 -5.16
CA ALA A 45 21.58 0.93 -5.97
C ALA A 45 21.76 -0.32 -5.09
N ILE A 46 20.73 -0.67 -4.30
CA ILE A 46 20.72 -1.78 -3.36
C ILE A 46 19.62 -2.76 -3.78
N PRO A 47 19.96 -4.00 -4.15
CA PRO A 47 18.98 -5.04 -4.50
C PRO A 47 17.93 -5.25 -3.41
N ALA A 48 16.74 -5.69 -3.79
CA ALA A 48 15.66 -5.99 -2.85
C ALA A 48 15.96 -7.19 -1.93
N GLY A 49 16.95 -8.02 -2.28
CA GLY A 49 17.31 -9.25 -1.59
C GLY A 49 16.85 -10.50 -2.34
N GLU A 50 17.47 -11.65 -2.08
CA GLU A 50 17.22 -12.90 -2.82
C GLU A 50 15.83 -13.49 -2.55
N ASN A 51 15.28 -13.22 -1.37
CA ASN A 51 13.96 -13.68 -0.93
C ASN A 51 12.81 -12.86 -1.52
N VAL A 52 13.11 -11.75 -2.21
CA VAL A 52 12.11 -10.92 -2.88
C VAL A 52 11.88 -11.40 -4.30
N LYS A 53 10.65 -11.87 -4.55
CA LYS A 53 10.21 -12.28 -5.88
C LYS A 53 9.24 -11.28 -6.50
N VAL A 54 9.33 -11.15 -7.82
CA VAL A 54 8.42 -10.38 -8.67
C VAL A 54 7.82 -11.31 -9.72
N PHE A 55 6.60 -11.03 -10.16
CA PHE A 55 5.99 -11.80 -11.23
C PHE A 55 6.35 -11.19 -12.58
N ILE A 56 6.93 -11.99 -13.48
CA ILE A 56 7.26 -11.57 -14.84
C ILE A 56 6.43 -12.35 -15.85
N GLU A 57 6.06 -11.70 -16.94
CA GLU A 57 5.48 -12.39 -18.10
C GLU A 57 6.57 -13.22 -18.77
N THR A 58 6.31 -14.52 -18.95
CA THR A 58 7.22 -15.46 -19.64
C THR A 58 6.71 -15.85 -21.02
N GLY A 59 5.45 -15.52 -21.32
CA GLY A 59 4.77 -15.75 -22.59
C GLY A 59 3.32 -15.24 -22.53
N PRO A 60 2.56 -15.28 -23.63
CA PRO A 60 1.19 -14.77 -23.66
C PRO A 60 0.28 -15.47 -22.63
N GLY A 61 -0.10 -14.75 -21.57
CA GLY A 61 -0.92 -15.29 -20.49
C GLY A 61 -0.17 -16.21 -19.52
N GLU A 62 1.15 -16.32 -19.66
CA GLU A 62 2.03 -17.09 -18.78
C GLU A 62 2.95 -16.16 -18.00
N GLY A 63 3.25 -16.53 -16.75
CA GLY A 63 4.27 -15.83 -16.00
C GLY A 63 4.83 -16.68 -14.87
N ALA A 64 5.94 -16.21 -14.32
CA ALA A 64 6.68 -16.88 -13.28
C ALA A 64 7.21 -15.89 -12.26
N LEU A 65 7.49 -16.40 -11.05
CA LEU A 65 8.25 -15.66 -10.06
C LEU A 65 9.72 -15.60 -10.47
N ALA A 66 10.27 -14.40 -10.52
CA ALA A 66 11.67 -14.12 -10.77
C ALA A 66 12.27 -13.31 -9.62
N THR A 67 13.59 -13.38 -9.47
CA THR A 67 14.33 -12.49 -8.55
C THR A 67 14.28 -11.06 -9.09
N ALA A 68 14.02 -10.09 -8.22
CA ALA A 68 14.05 -8.67 -8.58
C ALA A 68 15.43 -8.28 -9.11
N SER A 69 15.46 -7.45 -10.15
CA SER A 69 16.72 -6.97 -10.73
C SER A 69 17.37 -5.90 -9.85
N CYS A 70 18.69 -5.74 -9.97
CA CYS A 70 19.40 -4.68 -9.25
C CYS A 70 18.92 -3.29 -9.75
N PRO A 71 18.49 -2.40 -8.85
CA PRO A 71 18.07 -1.06 -9.25
C PRO A 71 19.28 -0.14 -9.50
N ARG A 72 19.05 0.97 -10.19
CA ARG A 72 19.93 2.14 -10.13
C ARG A 72 19.40 3.15 -9.12
N ALA A 73 20.30 3.96 -8.57
CA ALA A 73 19.90 5.11 -7.76
C ALA A 73 19.23 6.18 -8.64
N LEU A 74 18.21 6.84 -8.10
CA LEU A 74 17.57 8.00 -8.73
C LEU A 74 18.48 9.23 -8.63
N GLU A 75 18.59 9.97 -9.72
CA GLU A 75 19.14 11.32 -9.69
C GLU A 75 18.15 12.30 -9.06
N LYS A 76 18.64 13.44 -8.56
CA LYS A 76 17.80 14.42 -7.84
C LYS A 76 16.64 14.94 -8.71
N GLU A 77 16.91 15.20 -9.98
CA GLU A 77 15.93 15.72 -10.92
C GLU A 77 14.82 14.69 -11.20
N GLU A 78 15.18 13.39 -11.23
CA GLU A 78 14.22 12.28 -11.42
C GLU A 78 13.27 12.14 -10.22
N ILE A 79 13.74 12.42 -8.99
CA ILE A 79 12.87 12.43 -7.81
C ILE A 79 11.75 13.46 -7.98
N SER A 80 12.11 14.67 -8.43
CA SER A 80 11.14 15.73 -8.71
C SER A 80 10.18 15.37 -9.85
N GLU A 81 10.64 14.64 -10.86
CA GLU A 81 9.78 14.10 -11.91
C GLU A 81 8.79 13.08 -11.37
N ILE A 82 9.22 12.16 -10.51
CA ILE A 82 8.33 11.16 -9.90
C ILE A 82 7.27 11.83 -9.03
N VAL A 83 7.61 12.88 -8.27
CA VAL A 83 6.62 13.68 -7.52
C VAL A 83 5.55 14.25 -8.46
N ARG A 84 5.96 14.81 -9.60
CA ARG A 84 5.02 15.29 -10.64
C ARG A 84 4.19 14.16 -11.26
N MET A 85 4.78 12.97 -11.43
CA MET A 85 4.05 11.80 -11.92
C MET A 85 2.98 11.33 -10.96
N TYR A 86 3.22 11.35 -9.64
CA TYR A 86 2.19 11.06 -8.64
C TYR A 86 1.04 12.07 -8.71
N ALA A 87 1.34 13.36 -8.78
CA ALA A 87 0.33 14.42 -8.95
C ALA A 87 -0.49 14.25 -10.24
N GLY A 88 0.18 13.96 -11.37
CA GLY A 88 -0.49 13.67 -12.63
C GLY A 88 -1.34 12.39 -12.59
N ALA A 89 -0.86 11.34 -11.92
CA ALA A 89 -1.63 10.11 -11.72
C ALA A 89 -2.88 10.35 -10.85
N ALA A 90 -2.77 11.23 -9.85
CA ALA A 90 -3.89 11.64 -9.02
C ALA A 90 -4.95 12.42 -9.82
N GLN A 91 -4.52 13.36 -10.69
CA GLN A 91 -5.44 14.03 -11.62
C GLN A 91 -6.14 13.02 -12.54
N ASN A 92 -5.38 12.07 -13.11
CA ASN A 92 -5.94 11.03 -13.96
C ASN A 92 -6.97 10.15 -13.23
N ALA A 93 -6.80 9.92 -11.92
CA ALA A 93 -7.77 9.19 -11.11
C ALA A 93 -9.07 9.99 -10.94
N LEU A 94 -8.99 11.28 -10.65
CA LEU A 94 -10.18 12.15 -10.59
C LEU A 94 -10.90 12.22 -11.93
N ASP A 95 -10.17 12.38 -13.02
CA ASP A 95 -10.73 12.41 -14.38
C ASP A 95 -11.38 11.06 -14.76
N ALA A 96 -10.95 9.97 -14.12
CA ALA A 96 -11.56 8.66 -14.26
C ALA A 96 -12.75 8.43 -13.31
N GLY A 97 -13.10 9.39 -12.46
CA GLY A 97 -14.24 9.32 -11.54
C GLY A 97 -13.96 8.59 -10.24
N PHE A 98 -12.70 8.48 -9.79
CA PHE A 98 -12.43 8.02 -8.42
C PHE A 98 -12.80 9.11 -7.41
N ASP A 99 -13.24 8.70 -6.23
CA ASP A 99 -13.64 9.60 -5.13
C ASP A 99 -12.44 10.20 -4.39
N GLY A 100 -11.26 9.59 -4.56
CA GLY A 100 -10.00 10.05 -4.03
C GLY A 100 -8.86 9.09 -4.39
N VAL A 101 -7.72 9.27 -3.75
CA VAL A 101 -6.52 8.45 -4.01
C VAL A 101 -5.87 8.00 -2.73
N GLU A 102 -5.23 6.82 -2.78
CA GLU A 102 -4.38 6.30 -1.72
C GLU A 102 -2.93 6.23 -2.21
N ILE A 103 -1.99 6.89 -1.53
CA ILE A 103 -0.56 6.77 -1.86
C ILE A 103 -0.04 5.48 -1.22
N HIS A 104 0.51 4.59 -2.04
CA HIS A 104 1.09 3.35 -1.55
C HIS A 104 2.50 3.58 -0.96
N CYS A 105 2.56 3.79 0.36
CA CYS A 105 3.79 3.99 1.12
C CYS A 105 4.12 2.78 2.03
N ALA A 106 3.82 1.58 1.55
CA ALA A 106 3.87 0.34 2.32
C ALA A 106 4.57 -0.76 1.53
N ASN A 107 4.72 -1.93 2.16
CA ASN A 107 5.18 -3.17 1.52
C ASN A 107 6.53 -3.02 0.79
N GLY A 108 7.37 -2.08 1.25
CA GLY A 108 8.70 -1.86 0.71
C GLY A 108 8.75 -1.32 -0.72
N TYR A 109 7.70 -0.68 -1.21
CA TYR A 109 7.71 0.03 -2.49
C TYR A 109 8.38 1.40 -2.40
N LEU A 110 8.44 2.16 -3.49
CA LEU A 110 9.39 3.27 -3.66
C LEU A 110 9.37 4.26 -2.49
N VAL A 111 8.21 4.73 -2.05
CA VAL A 111 8.14 5.72 -0.96
C VAL A 111 8.68 5.13 0.35
N ASN A 112 8.32 3.87 0.68
CA ASN A 112 8.87 3.18 1.84
C ASN A 112 10.38 2.90 1.70
N GLN A 113 10.88 2.68 0.48
CA GLN A 113 12.33 2.53 0.23
C GLN A 113 13.09 3.80 0.60
N PHE A 114 12.54 5.00 0.30
CA PHE A 114 13.11 6.28 0.76
C PHE A 114 13.05 6.42 2.28
N MET A 115 11.93 6.02 2.88
CA MET A 115 11.78 6.08 4.33
C MET A 115 12.79 5.21 5.06
N SER A 116 13.24 4.08 4.51
CA SER A 116 14.04 3.11 5.27
C SER A 116 15.54 3.38 5.27
N SER A 117 16.17 3.32 6.45
CA SER A 117 17.63 3.43 6.60
C SER A 117 18.37 2.26 5.95
N HIS A 118 17.72 1.12 5.76
CA HIS A 118 18.31 -0.08 5.15
C HIS A 118 18.42 0.03 3.63
N SER A 119 17.46 0.68 2.98
CA SER A 119 17.41 0.79 1.52
C SER A 119 17.77 2.17 0.98
N ASN A 120 17.79 3.19 1.83
CA ASN A 120 18.21 4.55 1.48
C ASN A 120 19.57 4.88 2.10
N LYS A 121 20.60 4.87 1.26
CA LYS A 121 21.98 5.26 1.58
C LYS A 121 22.39 6.56 0.89
N ARG A 122 21.43 7.41 0.55
CA ARG A 122 21.72 8.71 -0.06
C ARG A 122 22.41 9.64 0.94
N GLU A 123 23.30 10.47 0.44
CA GLU A 123 24.02 11.51 1.19
C GLU A 123 23.49 12.92 0.91
N ASP A 124 22.46 13.03 0.06
CA ASP A 124 21.77 14.29 -0.24
C ASP A 124 20.59 14.55 0.70
N GLU A 125 19.78 15.55 0.38
CA GLU A 125 18.62 15.97 1.19
C GLU A 125 17.49 14.92 1.28
N TYR A 126 17.59 13.81 0.55
CA TYR A 126 16.64 12.70 0.58
C TYR A 126 17.15 11.49 1.39
N GLY A 127 18.33 11.55 2.02
CA GLY A 127 18.86 10.45 2.85
C GLY A 127 19.67 10.90 4.07
N GLY A 128 20.24 9.91 4.76
CA GLY A 128 20.93 10.09 6.04
C GLY A 128 19.97 10.21 7.22
N SER A 129 19.55 11.43 7.56
CA SER A 129 18.66 11.66 8.71
C SER A 129 17.23 11.13 8.47
N LEU A 130 16.49 10.82 9.54
CA LEU A 130 15.07 10.45 9.42
C LEU A 130 14.27 11.56 8.72
N HIS A 131 14.52 12.83 9.06
CA HIS A 131 13.89 13.98 8.40
C HIS A 131 14.09 13.96 6.87
N ASN A 132 15.31 13.70 6.41
CA ASN A 132 15.61 13.63 4.97
C ASN A 132 14.98 12.39 4.32
N ARG A 133 15.02 11.22 4.98
CA ARG A 133 14.36 10.00 4.49
C ARG A 133 12.85 10.17 4.30
N LEU A 134 12.21 10.96 5.16
CA LEU A 134 10.78 11.27 5.08
C LEU A 134 10.45 12.42 4.11
N ARG A 135 11.45 13.11 3.54
CA ARG A 135 11.23 14.24 2.61
C ARG A 135 10.42 13.83 1.39
N PHE A 136 10.74 12.67 0.80
CA PHE A 136 10.04 12.19 -0.39
C PHE A 136 8.56 11.87 -0.11
N LEU A 137 8.25 11.28 1.05
CA LEU A 137 6.85 11.07 1.49
C LEU A 137 6.10 12.41 1.56
N ARG A 138 6.71 13.42 2.19
CA ARG A 138 6.12 14.76 2.31
C ARG A 138 5.85 15.38 0.94
N GLU A 139 6.83 15.38 0.05
CA GLU A 139 6.72 15.98 -1.29
C GLU A 139 5.66 15.29 -2.14
N VAL A 140 5.64 13.95 -2.17
CA VAL A 140 4.61 13.19 -2.90
C VAL A 140 3.22 13.47 -2.32
N THR A 141 3.07 13.43 -1.00
CA THR A 141 1.77 13.63 -0.36
C THR A 141 1.26 15.05 -0.57
N GLN A 142 2.12 16.06 -0.43
CA GLN A 142 1.74 17.45 -0.67
C GLN A 142 1.32 17.66 -2.14
N ALA A 143 2.12 17.19 -3.09
CA ALA A 143 1.82 17.37 -4.51
C ALA A 143 0.51 16.67 -4.93
N VAL A 144 0.21 15.51 -4.36
CA VAL A 144 -1.06 14.82 -4.57
C VAL A 144 -2.22 15.58 -3.91
N ALA A 145 -2.06 16.03 -2.66
CA ALA A 145 -3.07 16.79 -1.94
C ALA A 145 -3.40 18.14 -2.61
N ASP A 146 -2.42 18.80 -3.22
CA ASP A 146 -2.61 20.04 -3.98
C ASP A 146 -3.48 19.82 -5.23
N VAL A 147 -3.47 18.62 -5.80
CA VAL A 147 -4.28 18.26 -6.97
C VAL A 147 -5.68 17.81 -6.55
N VAL A 148 -5.77 16.86 -5.62
CA VAL A 148 -7.05 16.21 -5.31
C VAL A 148 -7.79 16.82 -4.13
N GLY A 149 -7.18 17.71 -3.37
CA GLY A 149 -7.71 18.16 -2.08
C GLY A 149 -7.38 17.15 -0.98
N LYS A 150 -6.84 17.66 0.13
CA LYS A 150 -6.33 16.85 1.25
C LYS A 150 -7.36 15.88 1.85
N ASP A 151 -8.64 16.25 1.83
CA ASP A 151 -9.79 15.45 2.29
C ASP A 151 -10.12 14.24 1.39
N ARG A 152 -9.41 14.09 0.27
CA ARG A 152 -9.51 12.95 -0.65
C ARG A 152 -8.19 12.20 -0.83
N VAL A 153 -7.25 12.36 0.10
CA VAL A 153 -5.96 11.66 0.12
C VAL A 153 -5.90 10.68 1.28
N GLY A 154 -5.60 9.43 0.95
CA GLY A 154 -5.15 8.41 1.88
C GLY A 154 -3.66 8.13 1.73
N VAL A 155 -3.01 7.68 2.80
CA VAL A 155 -1.65 7.11 2.73
C VAL A 155 -1.62 5.77 3.43
N ARG A 156 -1.10 4.75 2.75
CA ARG A 156 -0.97 3.40 3.30
C ARG A 156 0.44 3.12 3.78
N PHE A 157 0.57 2.65 5.03
CA PHE A 157 1.81 2.15 5.63
C PHE A 157 1.73 0.66 5.96
N ALA A 158 2.89 0.01 6.13
CA ALA A 158 3.00 -1.35 6.66
C ALA A 158 4.08 -1.38 7.76
N PRO A 159 3.77 -0.88 8.97
CA PRO A 159 4.73 -0.87 10.06
C PRO A 159 4.99 -2.30 10.55
N LEU A 160 6.23 -2.77 10.34
CA LEU A 160 6.71 -4.05 10.84
C LEU A 160 7.62 -3.83 12.05
N PHE A 161 7.36 -4.58 13.12
CA PHE A 161 8.15 -4.54 14.36
C PHE A 161 9.03 -5.78 14.55
N GLN A 162 8.88 -6.80 13.70
CA GLN A 162 9.72 -8.01 13.69
C GLN A 162 9.93 -8.50 12.27
N THR A 163 11.08 -9.14 12.04
CA THR A 163 11.47 -9.70 10.73
C THR A 163 10.92 -11.11 10.56
N THR A 164 10.91 -11.61 9.32
CA THR A 164 10.64 -13.01 9.00
C THR A 164 11.64 -13.49 7.94
N ASP A 165 12.03 -14.77 8.01
CA ASP A 165 12.92 -15.41 7.03
C ASP A 165 12.15 -16.05 5.85
N GLU A 166 10.82 -15.98 5.85
CA GLU A 166 9.99 -16.61 4.83
C GLU A 166 10.15 -15.96 3.44
N VAL A 167 10.27 -16.80 2.40
CA VAL A 167 10.30 -16.34 1.00
C VAL A 167 8.92 -15.84 0.59
N ARG A 168 8.79 -14.56 0.25
CA ARG A 168 7.49 -13.92 -0.02
C ARG A 168 7.58 -12.85 -1.13
N VAL A 169 6.42 -12.54 -1.71
CA VAL A 169 6.26 -11.27 -2.44
C VAL A 169 6.32 -10.16 -1.38
N TYR A 170 7.34 -9.32 -1.49
CA TYR A 170 7.88 -8.43 -0.46
C TYR A 170 6.84 -7.76 0.46
N LEU A 171 6.99 -7.94 1.78
CA LEU A 171 6.12 -7.31 2.79
C LEU A 171 6.72 -6.03 3.40
N GLY A 172 7.94 -5.65 3.02
CA GLY A 172 8.60 -4.44 3.49
C GLY A 172 9.86 -4.70 4.31
N LEU A 173 10.25 -3.69 5.08
CA LEU A 173 11.45 -3.66 5.91
C LEU A 173 11.02 -3.42 7.37
N VAL A 174 11.71 -4.08 8.30
CA VAL A 174 11.69 -3.66 9.70
C VAL A 174 12.71 -2.56 9.81
N GLU A 175 12.28 -1.37 10.23
CA GLU A 175 13.17 -0.23 10.43
C GLU A 175 14.02 -0.43 11.69
N ASP A 176 15.14 0.28 11.79
CA ASP A 176 15.99 0.29 12.99
C ASP A 176 15.18 0.71 14.25
N ASP A 177 14.34 1.74 14.09
CA ASP A 177 13.31 2.12 15.05
C ASP A 177 11.98 2.30 14.30
N PRO A 178 11.13 1.25 14.24
CA PRO A 178 9.83 1.35 13.61
C PRO A 178 8.92 2.33 14.34
N HIS A 179 9.06 2.45 15.67
CA HIS A 179 8.19 3.31 16.44
C HIS A 179 8.43 4.79 16.06
N GLU A 180 9.68 5.24 16.12
CA GLU A 180 10.06 6.61 15.77
C GLU A 180 9.77 6.89 14.28
N THR A 181 10.16 5.97 13.38
CA THR A 181 10.03 6.19 11.94
C THR A 181 8.57 6.43 11.52
N TYR A 182 7.64 5.59 11.99
CA TYR A 182 6.24 5.71 11.60
C TYR A 182 5.49 6.81 12.37
N THR A 183 5.85 7.11 13.63
CA THR A 183 5.23 8.25 14.34
C THR A 183 5.63 9.59 13.74
N GLU A 184 6.89 9.77 13.32
CA GLU A 184 7.33 10.96 12.58
C GLU A 184 6.66 11.06 11.20
N ALA A 185 6.51 9.94 10.49
CA ALA A 185 5.76 9.92 9.24
C ALA A 185 4.29 10.35 9.44
N VAL A 186 3.62 9.85 10.49
CA VAL A 186 2.24 10.25 10.82
C VAL A 186 2.13 11.74 11.12
N LYS A 187 3.08 12.35 11.84
CA LYS A 187 3.10 13.80 12.10
C LYS A 187 3.15 14.62 10.82
N ILE A 188 3.92 14.17 9.81
CA ILE A 188 3.97 14.82 8.50
C ILE A 188 2.60 14.78 7.82
N LEU A 189 1.91 13.63 7.87
CA LEU A 189 0.61 13.46 7.24
C LEU A 189 -0.49 14.27 7.95
N GLU A 190 -0.42 14.36 9.28
CA GLU A 190 -1.29 15.24 10.07
C GLU A 190 -1.08 16.72 9.71
N GLU A 191 0.18 17.16 9.57
CA GLU A 191 0.51 18.54 9.19
C GLU A 191 -0.07 18.92 7.82
N ILE A 192 -0.04 18.00 6.85
CA ILE A 192 -0.67 18.17 5.54
C ILE A 192 -2.21 18.14 5.68
N GLY A 193 -2.73 17.36 6.63
CA GLY A 193 -4.15 17.23 6.94
C GLY A 193 -4.88 16.32 5.97
N ILE A 194 -4.27 15.17 5.62
CA ILE A 194 -4.87 14.18 4.73
C ILE A 194 -6.11 13.51 5.37
N ALA A 195 -6.95 12.90 4.53
CA ALA A 195 -8.22 12.31 4.97
C ALA A 195 -8.05 11.10 5.88
N TYR A 196 -7.15 10.18 5.52
CA TYR A 196 -6.98 8.93 6.24
C TYR A 196 -5.57 8.34 6.14
N ILE A 197 -5.21 7.53 7.13
CA ILE A 197 -4.08 6.60 7.04
C ILE A 197 -4.58 5.16 7.05
N SER A 198 -3.95 4.29 6.26
CA SER A 198 -4.22 2.85 6.27
C SER A 198 -2.99 2.10 6.77
N LEU A 199 -3.12 1.39 7.88
CA LEU A 199 -2.07 0.57 8.48
C LEU A 199 -2.31 -0.90 8.11
N ALA A 200 -1.45 -1.41 7.22
CA ALA A 200 -1.38 -2.83 6.91
C ALA A 200 -0.54 -3.53 8.00
N GLU A 201 -1.21 -4.36 8.80
CA GLU A 201 -0.59 -5.23 9.78
C GLU A 201 0.00 -6.47 9.09
N ALA A 202 1.06 -6.99 9.71
CA ALA A 202 1.64 -8.27 9.38
C ALA A 202 0.57 -9.37 9.37
N ASP A 203 0.55 -10.17 8.29
CA ASP A 203 -0.55 -11.11 8.01
C ASP A 203 -0.06 -12.53 7.69
N TRP A 204 1.13 -12.90 8.16
CA TRP A 204 1.65 -14.28 8.20
C TRP A 204 1.23 -15.03 9.48
N ASP A 205 1.49 -16.34 9.54
CA ASP A 205 0.92 -17.21 10.58
C ASP A 205 1.41 -16.90 11.99
N ASP A 206 2.68 -16.50 12.11
CA ASP A 206 3.30 -16.09 13.38
C ASP A 206 3.61 -14.58 13.43
N ALA A 207 2.81 -13.77 12.73
CA ALA A 207 2.97 -12.32 12.73
C ALA A 207 2.72 -11.73 14.13
N PRO A 208 3.64 -10.95 14.70
CA PRO A 208 3.34 -10.23 15.93
C PRO A 208 2.20 -9.25 15.67
N GLU A 209 1.30 -9.11 16.65
CA GLU A 209 0.35 -8.02 16.62
C GLU A 209 1.09 -6.69 16.68
N LEU A 210 0.60 -5.70 15.92
CA LEU A 210 1.05 -4.34 16.07
C LEU A 210 0.88 -3.92 17.56
N PRO A 211 1.86 -3.27 18.19
CA PRO A 211 1.74 -2.94 19.62
C PRO A 211 0.55 -2.01 19.91
N GLU A 212 -0.22 -2.28 20.97
CA GLU A 212 -1.33 -1.40 21.37
C GLU A 212 -0.88 0.01 21.72
N ALA A 213 0.29 0.14 22.36
CA ALA A 213 0.89 1.43 22.67
C ALA A 213 1.14 2.26 21.40
N PHE A 214 1.60 1.61 20.32
CA PHE A 214 1.78 2.25 19.03
C PHE A 214 0.44 2.71 18.44
N ARG A 215 -0.60 1.87 18.48
CA ARG A 215 -1.94 2.27 18.02
C ARG A 215 -2.48 3.48 18.78
N ALA A 216 -2.35 3.47 20.11
CA ALA A 216 -2.77 4.58 20.96
C ALA A 216 -1.97 5.86 20.67
N GLU A 217 -0.70 5.76 20.33
CA GLU A 217 0.13 6.90 19.94
C GLU A 217 -0.25 7.45 18.56
N VAL A 218 -0.42 6.59 17.55
CA VAL A 218 -0.89 6.99 16.22
C VAL A 218 -2.23 7.74 16.31
N ARG A 219 -3.18 7.23 17.09
CA ARG A 219 -4.47 7.91 17.31
C ARG A 219 -4.32 9.30 17.94
N LYS A 220 -3.35 9.51 18.83
CA LYS A 220 -3.07 10.83 19.41
C LYS A 220 -2.43 11.79 18.41
N LEU A 221 -1.62 11.26 17.49
CA LEU A 221 -0.85 12.05 16.52
C LEU A 221 -1.65 12.41 15.27
N PHE A 222 -2.58 11.56 14.86
CA PHE A 222 -3.39 11.76 13.67
C PHE A 222 -4.84 12.04 14.07
N SER A 223 -5.48 13.04 13.48
CA SER A 223 -6.87 13.42 13.77
C SER A 223 -7.87 12.90 12.73
N GLY A 224 -7.39 12.51 11.53
CA GLY A 224 -8.21 11.94 10.46
C GLY A 224 -8.63 10.48 10.70
N VAL A 225 -9.15 9.83 9.66
CA VAL A 225 -9.63 8.43 9.73
C VAL A 225 -8.44 7.46 9.77
N ILE A 226 -8.46 6.51 10.70
CA ILE A 226 -7.44 5.46 10.81
C ILE A 226 -8.06 4.13 10.38
N MET A 227 -7.51 3.56 9.31
CA MET A 227 -7.85 2.25 8.80
C MET A 227 -6.82 1.21 9.23
N TYR A 228 -7.28 0.04 9.67
CA TYR A 228 -6.42 -1.13 9.86
C TYR A 228 -6.82 -2.27 8.93
N ALA A 229 -5.83 -3.02 8.43
CA ALA A 229 -6.06 -4.24 7.65
C ALA A 229 -4.98 -5.29 7.97
N GLY A 230 -5.32 -6.58 7.92
CA GLY A 230 -4.38 -7.68 8.23
C GLY A 230 -4.96 -8.71 9.20
N ARG A 231 -5.42 -9.86 8.67
CA ARG A 231 -6.07 -10.96 9.42
C ARG A 231 -7.15 -10.52 10.43
N TYR A 232 -7.91 -9.49 10.09
CA TYR A 232 -9.01 -9.06 10.95
C TYR A 232 -10.15 -10.10 10.93
N THR A 233 -10.61 -10.46 12.12
CA THR A 233 -11.92 -11.08 12.37
C THR A 233 -12.89 -9.99 12.82
N GLN A 234 -14.19 -10.31 12.88
CA GLN A 234 -15.18 -9.39 13.44
C GLN A 234 -14.84 -9.01 14.89
N GLU A 235 -14.50 -9.99 15.74
CA GLU A 235 -14.09 -9.75 17.14
C GLU A 235 -12.89 -8.81 17.24
N LYS A 236 -11.83 -9.04 16.44
CA LYS A 236 -10.65 -8.15 16.43
C LYS A 236 -11.03 -6.75 15.94
N ALA A 237 -11.88 -6.64 14.92
CA ALA A 237 -12.36 -5.37 14.39
C ALA A 237 -13.12 -4.56 15.46
N GLU A 238 -14.06 -5.20 16.15
CA GLU A 238 -14.85 -4.60 17.23
C GLU A 238 -13.97 -4.16 18.40
N ARG A 239 -12.94 -4.93 18.76
CA ARG A 239 -11.97 -4.54 19.79
C ARG A 239 -11.21 -3.27 19.40
N ILE A 240 -10.69 -3.18 18.18
CA ILE A 240 -9.89 -2.02 17.73
C ILE A 240 -10.75 -0.76 17.67
N ILE A 241 -11.97 -0.86 17.17
CA ILE A 241 -12.93 0.26 17.13
C ILE A 241 -13.37 0.64 18.54
N GLY A 242 -13.73 -0.33 19.38
CA GLY A 242 -14.17 -0.12 20.76
C GLY A 242 -13.08 0.48 21.67
N ALA A 243 -11.81 0.22 21.39
CA ALA A 243 -10.67 0.85 22.05
C ALA A 243 -10.39 2.29 21.57
N GLY A 244 -11.05 2.74 20.49
CA GLY A 244 -10.86 4.07 19.90
C GLY A 244 -9.56 4.24 19.13
N TRP A 245 -8.91 3.14 18.74
CA TRP A 245 -7.62 3.18 18.02
C TRP A 245 -7.77 3.33 16.52
N GLY A 246 -8.86 2.83 15.95
CA GLY A 246 -9.16 2.89 14.53
C GLY A 246 -10.63 3.14 14.26
N ASP A 247 -10.94 3.62 13.07
CA ASP A 247 -12.27 4.05 12.66
C ASP A 247 -12.88 3.08 11.64
N ILE A 248 -12.05 2.48 10.78
CA ILE A 248 -12.49 1.53 9.74
C ILE A 248 -11.54 0.32 9.63
N ILE A 249 -12.08 -0.83 9.25
CA ILE A 249 -11.31 -2.08 9.15
C ILE A 249 -11.41 -2.65 7.72
N GLY A 250 -10.25 -2.90 7.12
CA GLY A 250 -10.11 -3.49 5.80
C GLY A 250 -9.99 -5.01 5.84
N PHE A 251 -10.80 -5.67 5.02
CA PHE A 251 -10.75 -7.11 4.79
C PHE A 251 -10.29 -7.38 3.36
N GLY A 252 -9.12 -8.02 3.19
CA GLY A 252 -8.57 -8.35 1.87
C GLY A 252 -9.06 -9.71 1.37
N ARG A 253 -8.35 -10.78 1.76
CA ARG A 253 -8.65 -12.17 1.37
C ARG A 253 -10.12 -12.57 1.56
N PRO A 254 -10.81 -12.23 2.68
CA PRO A 254 -12.22 -12.54 2.81
C PRO A 254 -13.10 -11.87 1.75
N PHE A 255 -12.82 -10.63 1.35
CA PHE A 255 -13.64 -9.90 0.39
C PHE A 255 -13.49 -10.46 -1.05
N ILE A 256 -12.33 -11.02 -1.39
CA ILE A 256 -12.12 -11.71 -2.68
C ILE A 256 -13.16 -12.82 -2.87
N ALA A 257 -13.35 -13.66 -1.84
CA ALA A 257 -14.24 -14.81 -1.92
C ALA A 257 -15.70 -14.49 -1.56
N ASN A 258 -15.98 -13.32 -1.00
CA ASN A 258 -17.29 -12.97 -0.43
C ASN A 258 -17.70 -11.58 -0.94
N PRO A 259 -18.38 -11.47 -2.10
CA PRO A 259 -18.78 -10.18 -2.66
C PRO A 259 -19.78 -9.42 -1.76
N ASP A 260 -20.45 -10.14 -0.87
CA ASP A 260 -21.43 -9.68 0.11
C ASP A 260 -20.88 -9.71 1.55
N LEU A 261 -19.55 -9.66 1.72
CA LEU A 261 -18.87 -9.79 3.02
C LEU A 261 -19.51 -8.95 4.15
N PRO A 262 -19.87 -7.66 3.95
CA PRO A 262 -20.50 -6.88 5.02
C PRO A 262 -21.79 -7.50 5.56
N GLN A 263 -22.64 -8.05 4.67
CA GLN A 263 -23.88 -8.73 5.08
C GLN A 263 -23.59 -10.03 5.82
N ARG A 264 -22.58 -10.78 5.38
CA ARG A 264 -22.16 -12.00 6.07
C ARG A 264 -21.65 -11.73 7.47
N LEU A 265 -20.84 -10.69 7.66
CA LEU A 265 -20.37 -10.28 8.99
C LEU A 265 -21.54 -9.84 9.86
N TYR A 266 -22.44 -9.01 9.33
CA TYR A 266 -23.60 -8.52 10.09
C TYR A 266 -24.55 -9.63 10.55
N HIS A 267 -24.77 -10.65 9.71
CA HIS A 267 -25.67 -11.77 10.01
C HIS A 267 -24.98 -13.03 10.53
N GLU A 268 -23.65 -12.97 10.73
CA GLU A 268 -22.82 -14.13 11.12
C GLU A 268 -22.97 -15.34 10.16
N TRP A 269 -23.14 -15.07 8.87
CA TRP A 269 -23.21 -16.11 7.84
C TRP A 269 -21.83 -16.68 7.51
N PRO A 270 -21.74 -17.96 7.09
CA PRO A 270 -20.47 -18.58 6.75
C PRO A 270 -19.80 -17.90 5.55
N LEU A 271 -18.49 -17.74 5.65
CA LEU A 271 -17.65 -17.18 4.58
C LEU A 271 -17.25 -18.27 3.58
N ASN A 272 -17.29 -17.93 2.30
CA ASN A 272 -16.67 -18.73 1.26
C ASN A 272 -15.15 -18.81 1.50
N PRO A 273 -14.53 -19.98 1.27
CA PRO A 273 -13.07 -20.09 1.31
C PRO A 273 -12.44 -19.39 0.10
N VAL A 274 -11.32 -18.71 0.33
CA VAL A 274 -10.50 -18.16 -0.76
C VAL A 274 -9.72 -19.28 -1.45
N ASP A 275 -9.67 -19.24 -2.78
CA ASP A 275 -8.83 -20.12 -3.59
C ASP A 275 -7.52 -19.39 -3.92
N PRO A 276 -6.39 -19.76 -3.29
CA PRO A 276 -5.13 -19.07 -3.53
C PRO A 276 -4.59 -19.27 -4.96
N THR A 277 -5.06 -20.28 -5.69
CA THR A 277 -4.57 -20.62 -7.04
C THR A 277 -5.09 -19.68 -8.12
N THR A 278 -6.13 -18.91 -7.82
CA THR A 278 -6.82 -18.02 -8.77
C THR A 278 -6.69 -16.53 -8.41
N MET A 279 -5.90 -16.19 -7.38
CA MET A 279 -5.75 -14.80 -6.92
C MET A 279 -4.99 -13.88 -7.90
N TYR A 280 -4.15 -14.44 -8.78
CA TYR A 280 -3.32 -13.66 -9.70
C TYR A 280 -3.41 -14.23 -11.12
N GLY A 281 -3.57 -13.34 -12.11
CA GLY A 281 -3.76 -13.72 -13.51
C GLY A 281 -5.14 -14.33 -13.79
N GLY A 282 -5.30 -15.02 -14.92
CA GLY A 282 -6.55 -15.69 -15.27
C GLY A 282 -7.62 -14.77 -15.88
N THR A 283 -8.88 -15.13 -15.65
CA THR A 283 -10.06 -14.44 -16.23
C THR A 283 -11.16 -14.23 -15.17
N ALA A 284 -12.37 -14.76 -15.38
CA ALA A 284 -13.50 -14.59 -14.46
C ALA A 284 -13.47 -15.56 -13.27
N LYS A 285 -12.83 -16.73 -13.44
CA LYS A 285 -12.78 -17.80 -12.44
C LYS A 285 -11.91 -17.40 -11.25
N GLY A 286 -12.46 -17.48 -10.04
CA GLY A 286 -11.82 -17.02 -8.81
C GLY A 286 -11.78 -15.49 -8.67
N TYR A 287 -12.53 -14.76 -9.51
CA TYR A 287 -12.59 -13.30 -9.49
C TYR A 287 -14.02 -12.76 -9.39
N THR A 288 -14.91 -13.21 -10.30
CA THR A 288 -16.31 -12.72 -10.37
C THR A 288 -17.35 -13.83 -10.19
N ASP A 289 -16.91 -15.07 -9.97
CA ASP A 289 -17.78 -16.26 -9.87
C ASP A 289 -17.96 -16.77 -8.43
N TYR A 290 -17.40 -16.08 -7.43
CA TYR A 290 -17.71 -16.34 -6.03
C TYR A 290 -19.18 -16.01 -5.74
N PRO A 291 -19.98 -16.95 -5.21
CA PRO A 291 -21.40 -16.73 -4.99
C PRO A 291 -21.62 -15.84 -3.76
N ALA A 292 -22.62 -14.95 -3.84
CA ALA A 292 -23.19 -14.29 -2.67
C ALA A 292 -23.91 -15.31 -1.76
N PHE A 293 -24.17 -14.95 -0.51
CA PHE A 293 -24.97 -15.75 0.41
C PHE A 293 -26.46 -15.55 0.09
N GLY A 294 -26.99 -16.36 -0.83
CA GLY A 294 -28.39 -16.31 -1.28
C GLY A 294 -28.62 -17.06 -2.57
#